data_AF-A0A535P170-F1
#
_entry.id   AF-A0A535P170-F1
#
_cell.length_a   1.000
_cell.length_b   1.000
_cell.length_c   1.000
_cell.angle_alpha   90.00
_cell.angle_beta   90.00
_cell.angle_gamma   90.00
#
_symmetry.space_group_name_H-M   'P 1'
#
loop_
_entity.id
_entity.type
_entity.pdbx_description
1 polymer ?
#
loop_
_entity_poly.entity_id
_entity_poly.type
_entity_poly.pdbx_seq_one_letter_code
_entity_poly.pdbx_strand_id
1 'polypeptide(L)'
;MAGAPTPYTEVPWFWSDQYDLNLQYVGAGLPWDDLVVRGEMGKPPFTVFYLAGGRPIAAAGFNDHHTVARSRRAMEARRNVTRTQLEDPSFDLRRVLP
;
A
#
# COMPACT_ATOMS: atom_id res chain seq x y z
N MET A 1 5.66 -13.09 -24.39
CA MET A 1 5.83 -13.73 -25.71
C MET A 1 7.18 -14.44 -25.74
N ALA A 2 7.21 -15.66 -26.27
CA ALA A 2 7.84 -16.83 -25.68
C ALA A 2 9.33 -17.08 -26.03
N GLY A 3 10.24 -16.28 -25.47
CA GLY A 3 11.68 -16.55 -25.57
C GLY A 3 12.55 -16.03 -24.42
N ALA A 4 12.04 -15.06 -23.65
CA ALA A 4 12.75 -14.51 -22.50
C ALA A 4 12.08 -14.97 -21.19
N PRO A 5 12.80 -15.67 -20.29
CA PRO A 5 12.28 -16.05 -18.99
C PRO A 5 12.37 -14.86 -18.03
N THR A 6 11.44 -13.91 -18.16
CA THR A 6 11.29 -12.82 -17.18
C THR A 6 10.24 -13.23 -16.14
N PRO A 7 10.60 -13.35 -14.85
CA PRO A 7 9.63 -13.65 -13.80
C PRO A 7 8.56 -12.55 -13.68
N TYR A 8 7.29 -12.95 -13.57
CA TYR A 8 6.21 -12.00 -13.21
C TYR A 8 6.39 -11.58 -11.74
N THR A 9 6.63 -10.30 -11.52
CA THR A 9 6.97 -9.73 -10.20
C THR A 9 6.09 -8.54 -9.83
N GLU A 10 5.08 -8.25 -10.64
CA GLU A 10 4.17 -7.13 -10.40
C GLU A 10 3.34 -7.38 -9.14
N VAL A 11 3.19 -6.33 -8.33
CA VAL A 11 2.32 -6.39 -7.14
C VAL A 11 0.87 -6.23 -7.61
N PRO A 12 -0.04 -7.17 -7.24
CA PRO A 12 -1.43 -7.10 -7.67
C PRO A 12 -2.07 -5.81 -7.14
N TRP A 13 -2.92 -5.20 -7.96
CA TRP A 13 -3.62 -3.98 -7.59
C TRP A 13 -4.96 -3.89 -8.30
N PHE A 14 -5.89 -3.16 -7.70
CA PHE A 14 -7.18 -2.84 -8.29
C PHE A 14 -7.70 -1.52 -7.72
N TRP A 15 -8.80 -1.02 -8.29
CA TRP A 15 -9.50 0.13 -7.79
C TRP A 15 -11.01 -0.07 -7.93
N SER A 16 -11.78 0.72 -7.19
CA SER A 16 -13.23 0.79 -7.27
C SER A 16 -13.66 2.22 -7.01
N ASP A 17 -14.60 2.72 -7.80
CA ASP A 17 -15.33 3.96 -7.49
C ASP A 17 -16.67 3.60 -6.86
N GLN A 18 -16.98 4.22 -5.73
CA GLN A 18 -18.25 4.05 -5.01
C GLN A 18 -18.71 5.42 -4.53
N TYR A 19 -19.71 5.99 -5.20
CA TYR A 19 -20.15 7.38 -4.95
C TYR A 19 -18.94 8.35 -5.03
N ASP A 20 -18.73 9.15 -3.97
CA ASP A 20 -17.63 10.12 -3.87
C ASP A 20 -16.31 9.50 -3.36
N LEU A 21 -16.23 8.17 -3.26
CA LEU A 21 -15.04 7.45 -2.80
C LEU A 21 -14.36 6.71 -3.95
N ASN A 22 -13.10 7.07 -4.21
CA ASN A 22 -12.16 6.30 -4.98
C ASN A 22 -11.36 5.39 -4.03
N LEU A 23 -11.63 4.09 -4.06
CA LEU A 23 -10.87 3.06 -3.36
C LEU A 23 -9.77 2.54 -4.29
N GLN A 24 -8.53 2.52 -3.82
CA GLN A 24 -7.43 1.82 -4.49
C GLN A 24 -6.80 0.81 -3.54
N TYR A 25 -6.53 -0.38 -4.05
CA TYR A 25 -5.96 -1.48 -3.28
C TYR A 25 -4.72 -2.00 -3.98
N VAL A 26 -3.67 -2.28 -3.21
CA VAL A 26 -2.43 -2.89 -3.69
C VAL A 26 -1.96 -3.97 -2.74
N GLY A 27 -1.35 -5.02 -3.29
CA GLY A 27 -0.81 -6.16 -2.56
C GLY A 27 -1.83 -7.27 -2.35
N ALA A 28 -1.52 -8.20 -1.46
CA ALA A 28 -2.41 -9.28 -1.05
C ALA A 28 -2.44 -9.29 0.48
N GLY A 29 -3.57 -8.89 1.05
CA GLY A 29 -3.65 -8.65 2.48
C GLY A 29 -3.60 -9.91 3.34
N LEU A 30 -3.85 -11.10 2.80
CA LEU A 30 -3.91 -12.34 3.58
C LEU A 30 -2.58 -13.11 3.54
N PRO A 31 -2.11 -13.67 4.68
CA PRO A 31 -2.58 -13.42 6.04
C PRO A 31 -1.94 -12.16 6.64
N TRP A 32 -2.74 -11.22 7.14
CA TRP A 32 -2.25 -10.09 7.96
C TRP A 32 -2.38 -10.43 9.44
N ASP A 33 -1.50 -9.85 10.26
CA ASP A 33 -1.52 -9.92 11.72
C ASP A 33 -1.68 -8.55 12.40
N ASP A 34 -1.49 -7.46 11.67
CA ASP A 34 -1.66 -6.08 12.17
C ASP A 34 -2.23 -5.16 11.07
N LEU A 35 -2.88 -4.08 11.52
CA LEU A 35 -3.42 -3.01 10.68
C LEU A 35 -2.89 -1.66 11.14
N VAL A 36 -2.52 -0.81 10.18
CA VAL A 36 -2.07 0.56 10.45
C VAL A 36 -2.91 1.52 9.64
N VAL A 37 -3.44 2.54 10.30
CA VAL A 37 -4.22 3.60 9.64
C VAL A 37 -3.33 4.84 9.52
N ARG A 38 -3.27 5.42 8.31
CA ARG A 38 -2.69 6.74 8.06
C ARG A 38 -3.81 7.71 7.73
N GLY A 39 -3.93 8.76 8.55
CA GLY A 39 -5.09 9.64 8.55
C GLY A 39 -6.12 9.18 9.59
N GLU A 40 -7.39 9.47 9.37
CA GLU A 40 -8.47 9.10 10.28
C GLU A 40 -9.46 8.15 9.59
N MET A 41 -9.68 6.97 10.19
CA MET A 41 -10.55 5.94 9.62
C MET A 41 -11.96 6.49 9.39
N GLY A 42 -12.46 6.35 8.16
CA GLY A 42 -13.79 6.84 7.78
C GLY A 42 -13.84 8.34 7.43
N LYS A 43 -12.72 9.07 7.51
CA LYS A 43 -12.59 10.45 7.02
C LYS A 43 -11.56 10.52 5.89
N PRO A 44 -12.00 10.38 4.62
CA PRO A 44 -11.11 10.49 3.48
C PRO A 44 -10.41 11.87 3.42
N PRO A 45 -9.14 11.94 2.98
CA PRO A 45 -8.31 10.82 2.55
C PRO A 45 -7.72 10.02 3.72
N PHE A 46 -7.77 8.70 3.65
CA PHE A 46 -7.05 7.83 4.58
C PHE A 46 -6.59 6.54 3.89
N THR A 47 -5.55 5.90 4.44
CA THR A 47 -5.04 4.61 3.96
C THR A 47 -4.94 3.61 5.11
N VAL A 48 -5.35 2.37 4.85
CA VAL A 48 -5.17 1.23 5.76
C VAL A 48 -4.08 0.32 5.20
N PHE A 49 -3.03 0.09 5.96
CA PHE A 49 -1.97 -0.87 5.64
C PHE A 49 -2.21 -2.19 6.37
N TYR A 50 -2.00 -3.28 5.64
CA TYR A 50 -2.05 -4.64 6.15
C TYR A 50 -0.61 -5.11 6.36
N LEU A 51 -0.29 -5.54 7.58
CA LEU A 51 1.05 -5.98 7.93
C LEU A 51 1.05 -7.49 8.23
N ALA A 52 2.17 -8.14 7.93
CA ALA A 52 2.50 -9.48 8.40
C ALA A 52 3.93 -9.47 8.93
N GLY A 53 4.13 -9.85 10.20
CA GLY A 53 5.44 -9.82 10.85
C GLY A 53 6.08 -8.42 10.83
N GLY A 54 5.27 -7.37 10.95
CA GLY A 54 5.73 -5.98 10.92
C GLY A 54 6.09 -5.41 9.54
N ARG A 55 5.83 -6.16 8.44
CA ARG A 55 6.07 -5.71 7.07
C ARG A 55 4.75 -5.42 6.35
N PRO A 56 4.61 -4.30 5.62
CA PRO A 56 3.42 -4.03 4.84
C PRO A 56 3.30 -5.00 3.66
N ILE A 57 2.19 -5.73 3.58
CA ILE A 57 1.88 -6.72 2.52
C ILE A 57 0.72 -6.28 1.61
N ALA A 58 -0.11 -5.32 2.07
CA ALA A 58 -1.11 -4.65 1.26
C ALA A 58 -1.42 -3.24 1.79
N ALA A 59 -2.07 -2.43 0.96
CA ALA A 59 -2.61 -1.14 1.36
C ALA A 59 -3.95 -0.86 0.64
N ALA A 60 -4.90 -0.29 1.37
CA ALA A 60 -6.19 0.16 0.86
C ALA A 60 -6.34 1.67 1.11
N GLY A 61 -6.29 2.47 0.07
CA GLY A 61 -6.44 3.92 0.14
C GLY A 61 -7.83 4.36 -0.29
N PHE A 62 -8.45 5.24 0.51
CA PHE A 62 -9.73 5.87 0.24
C PHE A 62 -9.46 7.34 -0.06
N ASN A 63 -9.63 7.76 -1.33
CA ASN A 63 -9.24 9.06 -1.87
C ASN A 63 -7.75 9.41 -1.66
N ASP A 64 -6.89 8.42 -1.43
CA ASP A 64 -5.46 8.58 -1.15
C ASP A 64 -4.57 7.80 -2.16
N HIS A 65 -4.74 8.11 -3.45
CA HIS A 65 -4.01 7.46 -4.53
C HIS A 65 -2.48 7.59 -4.41
N HIS A 66 -1.99 8.70 -3.84
CA HIS A 66 -0.55 8.94 -3.68
C HIS A 66 0.10 7.94 -2.72
N THR A 67 -0.53 7.67 -1.57
CA THR A 67 -0.02 6.69 -0.61
C THR A 67 -0.05 5.28 -1.19
N VAL A 68 -1.13 4.91 -1.91
CA VAL A 68 -1.24 3.59 -2.56
C VAL A 68 -0.15 3.40 -3.61
N ALA A 69 0.07 4.37 -4.49
CA ALA A 69 1.13 4.31 -5.51
C ALA A 69 2.54 4.18 -4.89
N ARG A 70 2.80 4.88 -3.78
CA ARG A 70 4.08 4.77 -3.06
C ARG A 70 4.25 3.43 -2.37
N SER A 71 3.16 2.90 -1.81
CA SER A 71 3.13 1.58 -1.18
C SER A 71 3.44 0.48 -2.20
N ARG A 72 2.84 0.56 -3.39
CA ARG A 72 3.15 -0.34 -4.52
C ARG A 72 4.65 -0.37 -4.81
N ARG A 73 5.26 0.80 -5.01
CA ARG A 73 6.70 0.92 -5.29
C ARG A 73 7.56 0.39 -4.15
N ALA A 74 7.16 0.61 -2.90
CA ALA A 74 7.86 0.08 -1.74
C ALA A 74 7.80 -1.45 -1.67
N MET A 75 6.65 -2.05 -1.99
CA MET A 75 6.46 -3.51 -2.05
C MET A 75 7.25 -4.14 -3.20
N GLU A 76 7.20 -3.56 -4.40
CA GLU A 76 7.99 -3.99 -5.56
C GLU A 76 9.50 -3.95 -5.26
N ALA A 77 9.96 -2.91 -4.55
CA ALA A 77 11.35 -2.76 -4.12
C ALA A 77 11.70 -3.49 -2.81
N ARG A 78 10.74 -4.23 -2.20
CA ARG A 78 10.89 -4.95 -0.92
C ARG A 78 11.50 -4.09 0.20
N ARG A 79 11.07 -2.82 0.29
CA ARG A 79 11.58 -1.86 1.27
C ARG A 79 11.00 -2.13 2.65
N ASN A 80 11.83 -1.95 3.67
CA ASN A 80 11.39 -2.04 5.05
C ASN A 80 10.79 -0.69 5.47
N VAL A 81 9.47 -0.63 5.63
CA VAL A 81 8.75 0.53 6.14
C VAL A 81 8.14 0.15 7.48
N THR A 82 8.51 0.88 8.52
CA THR A 82 8.08 0.56 9.89
C THR A 82 6.63 0.99 10.13
N ARG A 83 5.96 0.33 11.07
CA ARG A 83 4.62 0.69 11.54
C ARG A 83 4.49 2.20 11.83
N THR A 84 5.41 2.76 12.60
CA THR A 84 5.41 4.18 12.99
C THR A 84 5.53 5.13 11.79
N GLN A 85 6.33 4.77 10.78
CA GLN A 85 6.45 5.56 9.54
C GLN A 85 5.18 5.51 8.68
N LEU A 86 4.49 4.36 8.67
CA LEU A 86 3.23 4.20 7.95
C LEU A 86 2.12 5.04 8.59
N GLU A 87 2.01 4.99 9.92
CA GLU A 87 1.02 5.71 10.73
C GLU A 87 1.16 7.23 10.62
N ASP A 88 2.39 7.76 10.66
CA ASP A 88 2.67 9.19 10.67
C ASP A 88 2.36 9.88 9.33
N PRO A 89 1.30 10.72 9.24
CA PRO A 89 0.92 11.42 8.00
C PRO A 89 1.98 12.41 7.51
N SER A 90 2.88 12.88 8.38
CA SER A 90 3.96 13.80 8.06
C SER A 90 5.20 13.10 7.48
N PHE A 91 5.33 11.80 7.70
CA PHE A 91 6.43 11.02 7.14
C PHE A 91 6.29 10.88 5.63
N ASP A 92 7.30 11.33 4.89
CA ASP A 92 7.32 11.22 3.45
C ASP A 92 7.77 9.83 3.00
N LEU A 93 6.82 8.99 2.57
CA LEU A 93 7.09 7.63 2.07
C LEU A 93 8.07 7.59 0.88
N ARG A 94 8.36 8.69 0.18
CA ARG A 94 9.42 8.69 -0.85
C ARG A 94 10.81 8.44 -0.25
N ARG A 95 11.03 8.76 1.02
CA ARG A 95 12.33 8.60 1.69
C ARG A 95 12.77 7.14 1.80
N VAL A 96 11.82 6.20 1.70
CA VAL A 96 12.11 4.76 1.70
C VAL A 96 12.15 4.16 0.29
N LEU A 97 11.77 4.92 -0.74
CA LEU A 97 11.80 4.48 -2.14
C LEU A 97 13.21 4.62 -2.74
N PRO A 98 13.56 3.84 -3.79
CA PRO A 98 14.78 4.05 -4.57
C PRO A 98 14.77 5.36 -5.36
#